data_AF-F6HT21-F1
#
_entry.id   AF-F6HT21-F1
#
_cell.length_a   1.000
_cell.length_b   1.000
_cell.length_c   1.000
_cell.angle_alpha   90.00
_cell.angle_beta   90.00
_cell.angle_gamma   90.00
#
_symmetry.space_group_name_H-M   'P 1'
#
loop_
_entity.id
_entity.type
_entity.pdbx_description
1 polymer ?
#
loop_
_entity_poly.entity_id
_entity_poly.type
_entity_poly.pdbx_seq_one_letter_code
_entity_poly.pdbx_strand_id
1 'polypeptide(L)'
;MGVASEDNDDYGTPPFNSEQLVSLHGKTTLIAAITRVLAEEGKAKVVALDEIDKAAPKFQEVVALAFFNWGNVHMYAARKRIPLDESAAKDVMATQIQVAYDWVREKYSLAREKYEEALLIKPDFYEGLLALGQQQFEMAKLHWSFALAKKLDLSG
;
A
#
# COMPACT_ATOMS: atom_id res chain seq x y z
N MET A 1 -38.92 23.08 -46.72
CA MET A 1 -39.54 22.62 -45.46
C MET A 1 -39.20 21.14 -45.37
N GLY A 2 -38.12 20.68 -44.71
CA GLY A 2 -37.77 20.91 -43.30
C GLY A 2 -38.82 20.19 -42.46
N VAL A 3 -38.57 19.05 -41.80
CA VAL A 3 -37.53 18.85 -40.76
C VAL A 3 -37.01 17.40 -40.77
N ALA A 4 -35.73 17.26 -40.44
CA ALA A 4 -34.94 16.06 -40.32
C ALA A 4 -35.22 15.27 -39.03
N SER A 5 -34.73 14.02 -39.04
CA SER A 5 -34.66 13.05 -37.95
C SER A 5 -34.17 13.63 -36.62
N GLU A 6 -34.92 13.38 -35.54
CA GLU A 6 -34.38 13.44 -34.17
C GLU A 6 -33.75 12.08 -33.86
N ASP A 7 -32.43 12.03 -34.00
CA ASP A 7 -31.59 11.02 -33.38
C ASP A 7 -31.68 11.21 -31.85
N ASN A 8 -32.19 10.20 -31.16
CA ASN A 8 -32.10 10.10 -29.70
C ASN A 8 -30.63 9.82 -29.36
N ASP A 9 -29.86 10.88 -29.14
CA ASP A 9 -28.56 10.79 -28.48
C ASP A 9 -28.78 10.43 -27.00
N ASP A 10 -28.76 9.12 -26.74
CA ASP A 10 -28.55 8.53 -25.43
C ASP A 10 -27.17 8.97 -24.91
N TYR A 11 -27.12 10.15 -24.29
CA TYR A 11 -25.99 10.54 -23.44
C TYR A 11 -26.03 9.70 -22.17
N GLY A 12 -25.67 8.42 -22.31
CA GLY A 12 -25.29 7.55 -21.22
C GLY A 12 -24.10 8.17 -20.50
N THR A 13 -24.36 8.99 -19.49
CA THR A 13 -23.36 9.28 -18.47
C THR A 13 -23.02 7.95 -17.80
N PRO A 14 -21.78 7.44 -17.89
CA PRO A 14 -21.44 6.18 -17.27
C PRO A 14 -21.69 6.31 -15.76
N PRO A 15 -22.34 5.33 -15.10
CA PRO A 15 -22.53 5.39 -13.67
C PRO A 15 -21.16 5.42 -13.02
N PHE A 16 -20.93 6.42 -12.17
CA PHE A 16 -19.76 6.46 -11.29
C PHE A 16 -19.63 5.09 -10.62
N ASN A 17 -18.47 4.45 -10.73
CA ASN A 17 -18.26 3.16 -10.09
C ASN A 17 -18.22 3.36 -8.55
N SER A 18 -18.41 2.28 -7.79
CA SER A 18 -18.53 2.36 -6.32
C SER A 18 -17.32 3.02 -5.65
N GLU A 19 -16.12 2.85 -6.21
CA GLU A 19 -14.90 3.50 -5.73
C GLU A 19 -14.89 5.02 -5.98
N GLN A 20 -15.35 5.46 -7.15
CA GLN A 20 -15.54 6.89 -7.46
C GLN A 20 -16.61 7.52 -6.60
N LEU A 21 -17.71 6.82 -6.30
CA LEU A 21 -18.75 7.29 -5.39
C LEU A 21 -18.26 7.40 -3.95
N VAL A 22 -17.49 6.42 -3.46
CA VAL A 22 -16.90 6.46 -2.11
C VAL A 22 -15.84 7.57 -2.00
N SER A 23 -14.99 7.73 -3.03
CA SER A 23 -14.02 8.82 -3.10
C SER A 23 -14.69 10.19 -3.15
N LEU A 24 -15.76 10.33 -3.96
CA LEU A 24 -16.56 11.54 -4.07
C LEU A 24 -17.28 11.85 -2.75
N HIS A 25 -17.88 10.85 -2.10
CA HIS A 25 -18.54 11.00 -0.81
C HIS A 25 -17.55 11.41 0.29
N GLY A 26 -16.37 10.77 0.36
CA GLY A 26 -15.31 11.15 1.29
C GLY A 26 -14.83 12.60 1.11
N LYS A 27 -14.63 13.03 -0.15
CA LYS A 27 -14.31 14.43 -0.48
C LYS A 27 -15.44 15.38 -0.09
N THR A 28 -16.70 15.00 -0.36
CA THR A 28 -17.88 15.81 -0.04
C THR A 28 -18.07 15.97 1.47
N THR A 29 -17.87 14.90 2.25
CA THR A 29 -17.96 14.92 3.71
C THR A 29 -16.85 15.75 4.35
N LEU A 30 -15.61 15.66 3.83
CA LEU A 30 -14.51 16.50 4.29
C LEU A 30 -14.73 17.98 3.97
N ILE A 31 -15.19 18.29 2.76
CA ILE A 31 -15.55 19.66 2.34
C ILE A 31 -16.70 20.19 3.21
N ALA A 32 -17.73 19.39 3.48
CA ALA A 32 -18.87 19.79 4.32
C ALA A 32 -18.45 20.05 5.77
N ALA A 33 -17.58 19.20 6.35
CA ALA A 33 -17.05 19.38 7.69
C ALA A 33 -16.22 20.67 7.80
N ILE A 34 -15.34 20.94 6.83
CA ILE A 34 -14.50 22.15 6.82
C ILE A 34 -15.35 23.40 6.57
N THR A 35 -16.31 23.36 5.64
CA THR A 35 -17.22 24.48 5.37
C THR A 35 -18.05 24.82 6.61
N ARG A 36 -18.47 23.81 7.39
CA ARG A 36 -19.18 24.01 8.66
C ARG A 36 -18.30 24.70 9.71
N VAL A 37 -17.07 24.23 9.92
CA VAL A 37 -16.12 24.85 10.86
C VAL A 37 -15.83 26.31 10.49
N LEU A 38 -15.64 26.61 9.20
CA LEU A 38 -15.33 27.96 8.73
C LEU A 38 -16.55 28.90 8.66
N ALA A 39 -17.77 28.34 8.54
CA ALA A 39 -19.02 29.10 8.63
C ALA A 39 -19.29 29.58 10.07
N GLU A 40 -18.89 28.81 11.07
CA GLU A 40 -18.95 29.21 12.49
C GLU A 40 -18.02 30.40 12.80
N GLU A 41 -16.98 30.64 11.99
CA GLU A 41 -16.04 31.78 12.10
C GLU A 41 -16.36 32.98 11.17
N GLY A 42 -17.40 32.89 10.33
CA GLY A 42 -17.93 34.03 9.55
C GLY A 42 -17.12 34.45 8.30
N LYS A 43 -16.27 33.60 7.72
CA LYS A 43 -15.33 34.00 6.64
C LYS A 43 -15.34 33.18 5.33
N ALA A 44 -16.30 32.28 5.10
CA ALA A 44 -16.18 31.32 4.00
C ALA A 44 -17.01 31.68 2.75
N LYS A 45 -16.35 31.81 1.58
CA LYS A 45 -16.99 31.35 0.32
C LYS A 45 -16.11 30.98 -0.90
N VAL A 46 -14.80 31.29 -0.97
CA VAL A 46 -13.97 30.85 -2.13
C VAL A 46 -12.54 30.43 -1.74
N VAL A 47 -11.92 31.12 -0.77
CA VAL A 47 -10.53 30.84 -0.33
C VAL A 47 -10.35 29.43 0.26
N ALA A 48 -11.39 28.88 0.90
CA ALA A 48 -11.30 27.59 1.57
C ALA A 48 -11.15 26.38 0.61
N LEU A 49 -11.76 26.41 -0.58
CA LEU A 49 -11.66 25.30 -1.54
C LEU A 49 -10.25 25.21 -2.14
N ASP A 50 -9.66 26.35 -2.51
CA ASP A 50 -8.30 26.43 -3.03
C ASP A 50 -7.26 25.96 -2.00
N GLU A 51 -7.44 26.30 -0.72
CA GLU A 51 -6.57 25.81 0.36
C GLU A 51 -6.73 24.30 0.65
N ILE A 52 -7.94 23.74 0.47
CA ILE A 52 -8.17 22.29 0.57
C ILE A 52 -7.49 21.55 -0.58
N ASP A 53 -7.64 22.03 -1.80
CA ASP A 53 -7.02 21.43 -2.98
C ASP A 53 -5.49 21.48 -2.89
N LYS A 54 -4.91 22.55 -2.31
CA LYS A 54 -3.48 22.64 -1.99
C LYS A 54 -3.04 21.71 -0.84
N ALA A 55 -3.93 21.39 0.08
CA ALA A 55 -3.61 20.54 1.24
C ALA A 55 -3.69 19.04 0.92
N ALA A 56 -4.58 18.63 0.03
CA ALA A 56 -4.78 17.22 -0.32
C ALA A 56 -3.49 16.49 -0.75
N PRO A 57 -2.63 17.04 -1.63
CA PRO A 57 -1.36 16.42 -1.98
C PRO A 57 -0.41 16.24 -0.80
N LYS A 58 -0.41 17.19 0.16
CA LYS A 58 0.42 17.11 1.37
C LYS A 58 -0.06 16.00 2.30
N PHE A 59 -1.37 15.80 2.42
CA PHE A 59 -1.92 14.69 3.19
C PHE A 59 -1.63 13.34 2.53
N GLN A 60 -1.73 13.26 1.20
CA GLN A 60 -1.34 12.04 0.47
C GLN A 60 0.13 11.69 0.72
N GLU A 61 1.02 12.69 0.72
CA GLU A 61 2.44 12.51 1.06
C GLU A 61 2.63 11.89 2.46
N VAL A 62 1.98 12.48 3.47
CA VAL A 62 2.09 12.02 4.86
C VAL A 62 1.53 10.60 5.03
N VAL A 63 0.41 10.29 4.37
CA VAL A 63 -0.21 8.97 4.43
C VAL A 63 0.67 7.93 3.72
N ALA A 64 1.19 8.24 2.53
CA ALA A 64 2.12 7.35 1.82
C ALA A 64 3.38 7.08 2.66
N LEU A 65 3.95 8.11 3.28
CA LEU A 65 5.10 7.99 4.18
C LEU A 65 4.79 7.13 5.42
N ALA A 66 3.58 7.22 5.98
CA ALA A 66 3.17 6.41 7.12
C ALA A 66 3.14 4.91 6.76
N PHE A 67 2.51 4.56 5.63
CA PHE A 67 2.49 3.20 5.13
C PHE A 67 3.90 2.68 4.79
N PHE A 68 4.73 3.49 4.14
CA PHE A 68 6.13 3.15 3.89
C PHE A 68 6.92 2.88 5.17
N ASN A 69 6.78 3.74 6.18
CA ASN A 69 7.46 3.54 7.46
C ASN A 69 6.96 2.28 8.17
N TRP A 70 5.68 1.95 8.05
CA TRP A 70 5.13 0.70 8.57
C TRP A 70 5.72 -0.52 7.83
N GLY A 71 5.83 -0.47 6.50
CA GLY A 71 6.52 -1.50 5.72
C GLY A 71 7.97 -1.70 6.19
N ASN A 72 8.68 -0.62 6.49
CA ASN A 72 10.04 -0.67 7.02
C ASN A 72 10.15 -1.33 8.40
N VAL A 73 9.13 -1.19 9.25
CA VAL A 73 9.05 -1.92 10.53
C VAL A 73 9.02 -3.42 10.28
N HIS A 74 8.25 -3.88 9.30
CA HIS A 74 8.22 -5.30 8.92
C HIS A 74 9.55 -5.78 8.32
N MET A 75 10.18 -4.99 7.45
CA MET A 75 11.53 -5.27 6.94
C MET A 75 12.58 -5.34 8.05
N TYR A 76 12.46 -4.51 9.08
CA TYR A 76 13.33 -4.56 10.25
C TYR A 76 13.08 -5.82 11.09
N ALA A 77 11.81 -6.18 11.31
CA ALA A 77 11.44 -7.40 12.02
C ALA A 77 11.96 -8.66 11.30
N ALA A 78 11.94 -8.69 9.96
CA ALA A 78 12.49 -9.77 9.15
C ALA A 78 14.00 -9.99 9.37
N ARG A 79 14.74 -8.92 9.68
CA ARG A 79 16.20 -8.96 9.91
C ARG A 79 16.57 -9.42 11.32
N LYS A 80 15.62 -9.44 12.26
CA LYS A 80 15.85 -10.02 13.58
C LYS A 80 15.89 -11.54 13.43
N ARG A 81 17.08 -12.10 13.61
CA ARG A 81 17.33 -13.54 13.49
C ARG A 81 16.50 -14.30 14.52
N ILE A 82 15.83 -15.35 14.07
CA ILE A 82 15.44 -16.45 14.95
C ILE A 82 16.74 -17.20 15.28
N PRO A 83 17.10 -17.37 16.57
CA PRO A 83 18.27 -18.16 16.94
C PRO A 83 18.13 -19.57 16.36
N LEU A 84 19.12 -19.99 15.58
CA LEU A 84 19.24 -21.37 15.10
C LEU A 84 20.24 -22.08 16.01
N ASP A 85 19.90 -23.28 16.46
CA ASP A 85 20.80 -24.12 17.24
C ASP A 85 21.56 -25.05 16.30
N GLU A 86 22.81 -24.70 15.99
CA GLU A 86 23.68 -25.47 15.11
C GLU A 86 24.09 -26.82 15.72
N SER A 87 23.89 -27.04 17.04
CA SER A 87 24.16 -28.30 17.72
C SER A 87 22.99 -29.28 17.72
N ALA A 88 21.82 -28.85 17.24
CA ALA A 88 20.60 -29.65 17.22
C ALA A 88 20.68 -30.81 16.20
N ALA A 89 19.91 -31.87 16.47
CA ALA A 89 19.75 -32.98 15.54
C ALA A 89 19.21 -32.50 14.18
N LYS A 90 19.54 -33.21 13.10
CA LYS A 90 19.24 -32.77 11.71
C LYS A 90 17.74 -32.49 11.47
N ASP A 91 16.86 -33.30 12.03
CA ASP A 91 15.41 -33.16 11.98
C ASP A 91 14.91 -31.91 12.73
N VAL A 92 15.49 -31.64 13.89
CA VAL A 92 15.24 -30.42 14.68
C VAL A 92 15.74 -29.19 13.91
N MET A 93 16.91 -29.27 13.28
CA MET A 93 17.48 -28.21 12.47
C MET A 93 16.63 -27.89 11.24
N ALA A 94 16.15 -28.91 10.50
CA ALA A 94 15.26 -28.73 9.36
C ALA A 94 13.95 -28.03 9.76
N THR A 95 13.40 -28.38 10.92
CA THR A 95 12.20 -27.74 11.48
C THR A 95 12.46 -26.27 11.85
N GLN A 96 13.61 -25.98 12.49
CA GLN A 96 14.01 -24.60 12.81
C GLN A 96 14.20 -23.74 11.54
N ILE A 97 14.82 -24.30 10.48
CA ILE A 97 15.00 -23.60 9.20
C ILE A 97 13.64 -23.30 8.55
N GLN A 98 12.70 -24.24 8.56
CA GLN A 98 11.34 -24.03 8.04
C GLN A 98 10.62 -22.91 8.80
N VAL A 99 10.65 -22.94 10.14
CA VAL A 99 10.04 -21.89 10.99
C VAL A 99 10.68 -20.53 10.72
N ALA A 100 12.01 -20.47 10.61
CA ALA A 100 12.72 -19.22 10.31
C ALA A 100 12.36 -18.67 8.93
N TYR A 101 12.27 -19.55 7.93
CA TYR A 101 11.85 -19.19 6.58
C TYR A 101 10.44 -18.61 6.55
N ASP A 102 9.47 -19.30 7.17
CA ASP A 102 8.07 -18.88 7.17
C ASP A 102 7.89 -17.53 7.87
N TRP A 103 8.59 -17.31 8.99
CA TRP A 103 8.60 -16.01 9.68
C TRP A 103 9.10 -14.88 8.79
N VAL A 104 10.28 -15.02 8.18
CA VAL A 104 10.86 -13.95 7.35
C VAL A 104 9.99 -13.69 6.12
N ARG A 105 9.48 -14.76 5.49
CA ARG A 105 8.55 -14.69 4.36
C ARG A 105 7.28 -13.92 4.71
N GLU A 106 6.70 -14.18 5.88
CA GLU A 106 5.53 -13.46 6.36
C GLU A 106 5.83 -11.96 6.53
N LYS A 107 6.96 -11.60 7.16
CA LYS A 107 7.34 -10.19 7.35
C LYS A 107 7.59 -9.47 6.04
N TYR A 108 8.22 -10.11 5.06
CA TYR A 108 8.35 -9.55 3.72
C TYR A 108 7.01 -9.38 3.00
N SER A 109 6.07 -10.29 3.21
CA SER A 109 4.71 -10.17 2.64
C SER A 109 3.95 -8.99 3.25
N LEU A 110 4.04 -8.80 4.56
CA LEU A 110 3.45 -7.63 5.24
C LEU A 110 4.11 -6.32 4.80
N ALA A 111 5.44 -6.30 4.65
CA ALA A 111 6.13 -5.13 4.13
C ALA A 111 5.64 -4.74 2.73
N ARG A 112 5.50 -5.74 1.85
CA ARG A 112 4.99 -5.58 0.49
C ARG A 112 3.62 -4.91 0.48
N GLU A 113 2.68 -5.43 1.26
CA GLU A 113 1.32 -4.90 1.36
C GLU A 113 1.34 -3.42 1.73
N LYS A 114 2.16 -3.04 2.73
CA LYS A 114 2.27 -1.63 3.15
C LYS A 114 2.91 -0.73 2.10
N TYR A 115 3.88 -1.23 1.34
CA TYR A 115 4.41 -0.47 0.21
C TYR A 115 3.41 -0.33 -0.94
N GLU A 116 2.63 -1.37 -1.23
CA GLU A 116 1.54 -1.30 -2.22
C GLU A 116 0.44 -0.31 -1.77
N GLU A 117 0.07 -0.28 -0.49
CA GLU A 117 -0.85 0.73 0.08
C GLU A 117 -0.29 2.16 -0.07
N ALA A 118 1.00 2.37 0.17
CA ALA A 118 1.63 3.68 -0.04
C ALA A 118 1.52 4.14 -1.50
N LEU A 119 1.72 3.22 -2.46
CA LEU A 119 1.66 3.50 -3.89
C LEU A 119 0.23 3.68 -4.41
N LEU A 120 -0.78 3.06 -3.78
CA LEU A 120 -2.19 3.33 -4.06
C LEU A 120 -2.57 4.78 -3.69
N ILE A 121 -2.00 5.31 -2.61
CA ILE A 121 -2.22 6.69 -2.16
C ILE A 121 -1.46 7.68 -3.03
N LYS A 122 -0.19 7.38 -3.35
CA LYS A 122 0.69 8.22 -4.14
C LYS A 122 1.52 7.37 -5.12
N PRO A 123 1.05 7.21 -6.38
CA PRO A 123 1.72 6.35 -7.36
C PRO A 123 3.13 6.77 -7.76
N ASP A 124 3.45 8.07 -7.64
CA ASP A 124 4.76 8.66 -7.94
C ASP A 124 5.70 8.73 -6.71
N PHE A 125 5.35 8.07 -5.60
CA PHE A 125 6.14 8.06 -4.38
C PHE A 125 7.41 7.21 -4.53
N TYR A 126 8.53 7.87 -4.82
CA TYR A 126 9.78 7.20 -5.20
C TYR A 126 10.36 6.31 -4.08
N GLU A 127 10.27 6.70 -2.81
CA GLU A 127 10.72 5.84 -1.71
C GLU A 127 9.92 4.54 -1.64
N GLY A 128 8.61 4.59 -1.90
CA GLY A 128 7.74 3.42 -1.94
C GLY A 128 8.10 2.44 -3.05
N LEU A 129 8.36 2.96 -4.26
CA LEU A 129 8.80 2.16 -5.41
C LEU A 129 10.13 1.45 -5.13
N LEU A 130 11.11 2.19 -4.60
CA LEU A 130 12.42 1.63 -4.24
C LEU A 130 12.30 0.56 -3.15
N ALA A 131 11.47 0.80 -2.13
CA ALA A 131 11.27 -0.15 -1.04
C ALA A 131 10.57 -1.43 -1.50
N LEU A 132 9.58 -1.33 -2.40
CA LEU A 132 8.91 -2.49 -2.98
C LEU A 132 9.90 -3.35 -3.79
N GLY A 133 10.74 -2.71 -4.62
CA GLY A 133 11.80 -3.40 -5.36
C GLY A 133 12.81 -4.10 -4.44
N GLN A 134 13.25 -3.41 -3.38
CA GLN A 134 14.16 -3.98 -2.38
C GLN A 134 13.53 -5.17 -1.67
N GLN A 135 12.27 -5.06 -1.24
CA GLN A 135 11.55 -6.16 -0.59
C GLN A 135 11.47 -7.39 -1.51
N GLN A 136 11.12 -7.21 -2.78
CA GLN A 136 11.05 -8.30 -3.75
C GLN A 136 12.40 -8.98 -3.97
N PHE A 137 13.48 -8.20 -4.05
CA PHE A 137 14.83 -8.73 -4.16
C PHE A 137 15.23 -9.56 -2.93
N GLU A 138 14.95 -9.07 -1.73
CA GLU A 138 15.20 -9.82 -0.48
C GLU A 138 14.37 -11.10 -0.40
N MET A 139 13.09 -11.05 -0.80
CA MET A 139 12.21 -12.21 -0.87
C MET A 139 12.77 -13.29 -1.82
N ALA A 140 13.27 -12.87 -3.00
CA ALA A 140 13.88 -13.78 -3.96
C ALA A 140 15.12 -14.48 -3.38
N LYS A 141 15.98 -13.73 -2.67
CA LYS A 141 17.14 -14.30 -1.97
C LYS A 141 16.73 -15.32 -0.91
N LEU A 142 15.69 -15.02 -0.14
CA LEU A 142 15.14 -15.93 0.88
C LEU A 142 14.61 -17.23 0.24
N HIS A 143 13.85 -17.15 -0.85
CA HIS A 143 13.36 -18.32 -1.56
C HIS A 143 14.50 -19.18 -2.10
N TRP A 144 15.51 -18.55 -2.69
CA TRP A 144 16.67 -19.23 -3.23
C TRP A 144 17.47 -19.97 -2.15
N SER A 145 17.79 -19.30 -1.04
CA SER A 145 18.56 -19.90 0.05
C SER A 145 17.82 -21.07 0.68
N PHE A 146 16.50 -20.93 0.87
CA PHE A 146 15.67 -21.99 1.42
C PHE A 146 15.56 -23.22 0.50
N ALA A 147 15.39 -23.00 -0.80
CA ALA A 147 15.37 -24.09 -1.78
C ALA A 147 16.72 -24.84 -1.84
N LEU A 148 17.84 -24.12 -1.71
CA LEU A 148 19.17 -24.72 -1.64
C LEU A 148 19.34 -25.58 -0.39
N ALA A 149 18.91 -25.08 0.78
CA ALA A 149 18.97 -25.83 2.04
C ALA A 149 18.17 -27.14 1.97
N LYS A 150 16.95 -27.11 1.41
CA LYS A 150 16.13 -28.31 1.22
C LYS A 150 16.73 -29.31 0.22
N LYS A 151 17.40 -28.85 -0.83
CA LYS A 151 18.06 -29.75 -1.80
C LYS A 151 19.25 -30.47 -1.19
N LEU A 152 20.03 -29.79 -0.36
CA LEU A 152 21.19 -30.38 0.34
C LEU A 152 20.77 -31.45 1.35
N ASP A 153 19.57 -31.31 1.93
CA ASP A 153 18.99 -32.30 2.85
C ASP A 153 18.60 -33.62 2.16
N LEU A 154 18.24 -33.59 0.86
CA LEU A 154 17.89 -34.79 0.07
C LEU A 154 19.09 -35.62 -0.41
N SER A 155 20.31 -35.12 -0.22
CA SER A 155 21.55 -35.74 -0.68
C SER A 155 22.37 -36.42 0.44
N GLY A 156 21.81 -36.53 1.66
CA GLY A 156 22.47 -37.07 2.85
C GLY A 156 21.94 -38.43 3.30
#